data_AF-A0A925NH09-F1
#
_entry.id   AF-A0A925NH09-F1
#
_cell.length_a   1.000
_cell.length_b   1.000
_cell.length_c   1.000
_cell.angle_alpha   90.00
_cell.angle_beta   90.00
_cell.angle_gamma   90.00
#
_symmetry.space_group_name_H-M   'P 1'
#
loop_
_entity.id
_entity.type
_entity.pdbx_description
1 polymer ?
#
loop_
_entity_poly.entity_id
_entity_poly.type
_entity_poly.pdbx_seq_one_letter_code
_entity_poly.pdbx_strand_id
1 'polypeptide(L)'
;MTQAFVDFKALEIREPAKYASSDSTITMAVAVPIEASWEWRCLLSTLDHLNWQIRNRKVSLKLLGGKFSIQSTKPVDIEYLGIHTAQKTIDLLSTFDVLYCPQKFDHTRRSKEATYLPTELRYFLASGRPILIHAPDYALSSKLLLPK
;
A
#
# COMPACT_ATOMS: atom_id res chain seq x y z
N MET A 1 -23.35 11.67 4.32
CA MET A 1 -22.27 11.49 5.31
C MET A 1 -21.18 12.49 4.97
N THR A 2 -21.06 13.53 5.78
CA THR A 2 -20.10 14.61 5.61
C THR A 2 -18.69 14.07 5.88
N GLN A 3 -17.82 14.07 4.87
CA GLN A 3 -16.43 13.70 5.03
C GLN A 3 -15.77 14.79 5.88
N ALA A 4 -15.62 14.53 7.17
CA ALA A 4 -14.92 15.46 8.07
C ALA A 4 -13.51 15.69 7.49
N PHE A 5 -13.20 16.94 7.17
CA PHE A 5 -11.86 17.35 6.79
C PHE A 5 -10.96 17.12 8.00
N VAL A 6 -10.14 16.08 7.96
CA VAL A 6 -9.07 15.86 8.93
C VAL A 6 -8.07 17.00 8.76
N ASP A 7 -7.78 17.74 9.83
CA ASP A 7 -6.71 18.73 9.82
C ASP A 7 -5.35 18.00 9.84
N PHE A 8 -4.70 17.97 8.67
CA PHE A 8 -3.41 17.30 8.49
C PHE A 8 -2.26 17.99 9.21
N LYS A 9 -2.41 19.25 9.63
CA LYS A 9 -1.38 19.92 10.45
C LYS A 9 -1.23 19.31 11.83
N ALA A 10 -2.24 18.58 12.31
CA ALA A 10 -2.25 17.96 13.62
C ALA A 10 -1.78 16.49 13.63
N LEU A 11 -1.47 15.90 12.47
CA LEU A 11 -0.99 14.51 12.40
C LEU A 11 0.51 14.45 12.70
N GLU A 12 0.89 13.47 13.52
CA GLU A 12 2.30 13.19 13.77
C GLU A 12 2.88 12.42 12.58
N ILE A 13 3.89 13.02 11.95
CA ILE A 13 4.66 12.42 10.86
C ILE A 13 5.82 11.62 11.44
N ARG A 14 6.19 10.51 10.78
CA ARG A 14 7.31 9.66 11.15
C ARG A 14 8.49 9.90 10.22
N GLU A 15 9.68 9.90 10.80
CA GLU A 15 10.92 10.04 10.04
C GLU A 15 11.10 8.91 9.01
N PRO A 16 11.67 9.18 7.83
CA PRO A 16 11.95 8.16 6.84
C PRO A 16 12.85 7.04 7.38
N ALA A 17 12.40 5.81 7.19
CA ALA A 17 13.18 4.61 7.50
C ALA A 17 14.45 4.59 6.64
N LYS A 18 15.60 4.41 7.30
CA LYS A 18 16.90 4.29 6.61
C LYS A 18 17.23 2.86 6.20
N TYR A 19 16.61 1.89 6.86
CA TYR A 19 16.88 0.47 6.69
C TYR A 19 15.57 -0.31 6.77
N ALA A 20 15.50 -1.43 6.04
CA ALA A 20 14.46 -2.44 6.24
C ALA A 20 14.70 -3.17 7.58
N SER A 21 13.66 -3.81 8.12
CA SER A 21 13.83 -4.71 9.27
C SER A 21 14.83 -5.82 8.91
N SER A 22 15.63 -6.24 9.91
CA SER A 22 16.53 -7.40 9.83
C SER A 22 15.83 -8.74 10.01
N ASP A 23 14.50 -8.75 10.18
CA ASP A 23 13.72 -9.95 10.45
C ASP A 23 13.73 -10.96 9.29
N SER A 24 13.50 -12.23 9.59
CA SER A 24 13.31 -13.29 8.59
C SER A 24 12.02 -13.12 7.76
N THR A 25 11.17 -12.17 8.13
CA THR A 25 9.92 -11.82 7.45
C THR A 25 10.01 -10.37 6.95
N ILE A 26 9.46 -10.11 5.77
CA ILE A 26 9.18 -8.79 5.21
C ILE A 26 7.69 -8.54 5.40
N THR A 27 7.35 -7.48 6.10
CA THR A 27 5.97 -7.03 6.30
C THR A 27 5.60 -6.02 5.24
N MET A 28 4.59 -6.34 4.43
CA MET A 28 4.06 -5.46 3.40
C MET A 28 2.64 -5.05 3.74
N ALA A 29 2.40 -3.75 3.89
CA ALA A 29 1.08 -3.24 4.23
C ALA A 29 0.32 -2.67 3.05
N VAL A 30 -0.99 -2.89 3.06
CA VAL A 30 -1.94 -2.40 2.06
C VAL A 30 -3.07 -1.69 2.80
N ALA A 31 -3.21 -0.38 2.59
CA ALA A 31 -4.17 0.43 3.33
C ALA A 31 -5.31 0.96 2.46
N VAL A 32 -6.00 0.08 1.74
CA VAL A 32 -7.12 0.45 0.87
C VAL A 32 -8.10 -0.71 0.79
N PRO A 33 -9.43 -0.47 0.79
CA PRO A 33 -10.35 -1.51 0.34
C PRO A 33 -10.04 -1.83 -1.12
N ILE A 34 -9.70 -3.07 -1.38
CA ILE A 34 -9.34 -3.54 -2.70
C ILE A 34 -10.30 -4.67 -3.06
N GLU A 35 -11.35 -4.29 -3.78
CA GLU A 35 -12.25 -5.26 -4.40
C GLU A 35 -11.65 -5.71 -5.72
N ALA A 36 -11.12 -6.95 -5.75
CA ALA A 36 -10.82 -7.76 -6.94
C ALA A 36 -10.23 -7.01 -8.15
N SER A 37 -9.39 -6.00 -7.91
CA SER A 37 -8.80 -5.21 -8.98
C SER A 37 -7.71 -6.01 -9.68
N TRP A 38 -7.39 -5.62 -10.92
CA TRP A 38 -6.32 -6.26 -11.67
C TRP A 38 -4.97 -6.13 -10.94
N GLU A 39 -4.70 -4.96 -10.38
CA GLU A 39 -3.45 -4.63 -9.69
C GLU A 39 -3.25 -5.49 -8.44
N TRP A 40 -4.34 -5.76 -7.73
CA TRP A 40 -4.32 -6.64 -6.57
C TRP A 40 -4.08 -8.10 -6.94
N ARG A 41 -4.77 -8.59 -7.96
CA ARG A 41 -4.53 -9.94 -8.48
C ARG A 41 -3.10 -10.08 -8.98
N CYS A 42 -2.54 -9.04 -9.60
CA CYS A 42 -1.16 -9.01 -10.06
C CYS A 42 -0.19 -9.14 -8.89
N LEU A 43 -0.41 -8.41 -7.78
CA LEU A 43 0.41 -8.55 -6.58
C LEU A 43 0.33 -9.98 -6.02
N LEU A 44 -0.87 -10.49 -5.76
CA LEU A 44 -1.05 -11.83 -5.18
C LEU A 44 -0.46 -12.93 -6.08
N SER A 45 -0.69 -12.84 -7.39
CA SER A 45 -0.11 -13.78 -8.35
C SER A 45 1.42 -13.69 -8.37
N THR A 46 1.99 -12.49 -8.30
CA THR A 46 3.46 -12.32 -8.24
C THR A 46 4.03 -12.95 -6.98
N LEU A 47 3.39 -12.74 -5.82
CA LEU A 47 3.81 -13.36 -4.56
C LEU A 47 3.71 -14.88 -4.62
N ASP A 48 2.67 -15.44 -5.24
CA ASP A 48 2.53 -16.88 -5.48
C ASP A 48 3.69 -17.44 -6.31
N HIS A 49 4.07 -16.78 -7.41
CA HIS A 49 5.20 -17.19 -8.24
C HIS A 49 6.53 -17.15 -7.49
N LEU A 50 6.66 -16.26 -6.51
CA LEU A 50 7.80 -16.16 -5.62
C LEU A 50 7.72 -17.07 -4.40
N ASN A 51 6.69 -17.93 -4.31
CA ASN A 51 6.39 -18.77 -3.14
C ASN A 51 6.35 -17.95 -1.83
N TRP A 52 5.84 -16.71 -1.93
CA TRP A 52 5.72 -15.77 -0.81
C TRP A 52 7.06 -15.47 -0.13
N GLN A 53 8.15 -15.43 -0.90
CA GLN A 53 9.49 -15.12 -0.39
C GLN A 53 10.23 -14.13 -1.29
N ILE A 54 10.98 -13.23 -0.67
CA ILE A 54 11.88 -12.29 -1.37
C ILE A 54 13.25 -12.40 -0.70
N ARG A 55 14.28 -12.77 -1.47
CA ARG A 55 15.65 -12.98 -0.95
C ARG A 55 15.68 -13.89 0.31
N ASN A 56 14.96 -15.02 0.27
CA ASN A 56 14.80 -15.98 1.36
C ASN A 56 14.09 -15.47 2.63
N ARG A 57 13.51 -14.26 2.60
CA ARG A 57 12.64 -13.76 3.66
C ARG A 57 11.19 -14.02 3.30
N LYS A 58 10.40 -14.50 4.24
CA LYS A 58 8.95 -14.70 4.05
C LYS A 58 8.25 -13.36 3.87
N VAL A 59 7.19 -13.30 3.09
CA VAL A 59 6.34 -12.11 2.97
C VAL A 59 5.08 -12.30 3.80
N SER A 60 4.79 -11.34 4.69
CA SER A 60 3.51 -11.25 5.42
C SER A 60 2.76 -10.00 4.98
N LEU A 61 1.51 -10.16 4.51
CA LEU A 61 0.67 -9.03 4.12
C LEU A 61 -0.17 -8.52 5.29
N LYS A 62 -0.16 -7.21 5.48
CA LYS A 62 -0.94 -6.51 6.52
C LYS A 62 -2.01 -5.66 5.87
N LEU A 63 -3.27 -6.00 6.10
CA LEU A 63 -4.41 -5.42 5.38
C LEU A 63 -5.16 -4.44 6.28
N LEU A 64 -5.05 -3.15 5.96
CA LEU A 64 -5.79 -2.06 6.62
C LEU A 64 -6.90 -1.60 5.67
N GLY A 65 -8.15 -1.69 6.07
CA GLY A 65 -9.29 -1.34 5.21
C GLY A 65 -10.49 -2.23 5.44
N GLY A 66 -11.48 -2.13 4.56
CA GLY A 66 -12.78 -2.78 4.75
C GLY A 66 -12.94 -4.17 4.14
N LYS A 67 -12.57 -4.36 2.86
CA LYS A 67 -12.77 -5.64 2.16
C LYS A 67 -11.59 -5.95 1.24
N PHE A 68 -11.14 -7.20 1.30
CA PHE A 68 -10.07 -7.74 0.46
C PHE A 68 -10.49 -9.12 -0.05
N SER A 69 -10.28 -9.35 -1.34
CA SER A 69 -10.47 -10.68 -1.94
C SER A 69 -9.12 -11.40 -2.01
N ILE A 70 -8.93 -12.46 -1.23
CA ILE A 70 -7.67 -13.23 -1.24
C ILE A 70 -7.82 -14.42 -2.20
N GLN A 71 -6.87 -14.55 -3.12
CA GLN A 71 -6.72 -15.70 -4.00
C GLN A 71 -5.24 -16.09 -4.02
N SER A 72 -4.96 -17.33 -3.62
CA SER A 72 -3.60 -17.87 -3.58
C SER A 72 -3.62 -19.38 -3.82
N THR A 73 -2.57 -19.87 -4.47
CA THR A 73 -2.27 -21.27 -4.73
C THR A 73 -1.15 -21.81 -3.84
N LYS A 74 -0.55 -20.94 -3.00
CA LYS A 74 0.56 -21.26 -2.09
C LYS A 74 0.18 -20.94 -0.63
N PRO A 75 0.90 -21.49 0.37
CA PRO A 75 0.76 -21.03 1.74
C PRO A 75 1.03 -19.53 1.86
N VAL A 76 0.11 -18.81 2.49
CA VAL A 76 0.18 -17.34 2.64
C VAL A 76 0.19 -16.95 4.11
N ASP A 77 0.81 -15.81 4.40
CA ASP A 77 0.73 -15.13 5.69
C ASP A 77 0.07 -13.77 5.46
N ILE A 78 -1.17 -13.65 5.92
CA ILE A 78 -2.00 -12.45 5.76
C ILE A 78 -2.69 -12.15 7.09
N GLU A 79 -2.58 -10.90 7.53
CA GLU A 79 -3.25 -10.39 8.73
C GLU A 79 -4.18 -9.24 8.35
N TYR A 80 -5.45 -9.34 8.78
CA TYR A 80 -6.44 -8.29 8.60
C TYR A 80 -6.53 -7.43 9.85
N LEU A 81 -6.16 -6.16 9.71
CA LEU A 81 -6.11 -5.19 10.80
C LEU A 81 -7.38 -4.31 10.85
N GLY A 82 -8.17 -4.29 9.77
CA GLY A 82 -9.42 -3.55 9.70
C GLY A 82 -9.23 -2.04 9.50
N ILE A 83 -10.25 -1.27 9.89
CA ILE A 83 -10.30 0.19 9.70
C ILE A 83 -9.90 0.89 11.00
N HIS A 84 -9.00 1.86 10.91
CA HIS A 84 -8.51 2.64 12.04
C HIS A 84 -8.65 4.14 11.80
N THR A 85 -8.43 4.94 12.85
CA THR A 85 -8.30 6.40 12.75
C THR A 85 -7.07 6.78 11.93
N ALA A 86 -7.01 8.02 11.44
CA ALA A 86 -5.89 8.52 10.65
C ALA A 86 -4.55 8.35 11.36
N GLN A 87 -4.43 8.81 12.61
CA GLN A 87 -3.19 8.70 13.38
C GLN A 87 -2.80 7.25 13.64
N LYS A 88 -3.75 6.41 14.08
CA LYS A 88 -3.48 4.99 14.32
C LYS A 88 -3.05 4.25 13.05
N THR A 89 -3.60 4.64 11.90
CA THR A 89 -3.18 4.12 10.59
C THR A 89 -1.74 4.49 10.30
N ILE A 90 -1.34 5.75 10.50
CA ILE A 90 0.07 6.19 10.33
C ILE A 90 1.00 5.43 11.27
N ASP A 91 0.61 5.28 12.53
CA ASP A 91 1.41 4.57 13.54
C ASP A 91 1.64 3.12 13.14
N LEU A 92 0.59 2.39 12.73
CA LEU A 92 0.70 1.03 12.24
C LEU A 92 1.56 0.96 10.98
N LEU A 93 1.29 1.81 9.99
CA LEU A 93 2.06 1.83 8.75
C LEU A 93 3.55 2.02 9.00
N SER A 94 3.92 2.83 9.99
CA SER A 94 5.30 3.11 10.36
C SER A 94 6.07 1.91 10.92
N THR A 95 5.39 0.83 11.32
CA THR A 95 6.04 -0.38 11.84
C THR A 95 6.30 -1.43 10.75
N PHE A 96 5.80 -1.25 9.53
CA PHE A 96 5.97 -2.23 8.45
C PHE A 96 7.17 -1.90 7.55
N ASP A 97 7.67 -2.90 6.83
CA ASP A 97 8.87 -2.73 5.99
C ASP A 97 8.60 -1.94 4.71
N VAL A 98 7.46 -2.20 4.07
CA VAL A 98 7.09 -1.60 2.78
C VAL A 98 5.59 -1.44 2.66
N LEU A 99 5.15 -0.38 1.98
CA LEU A 99 3.75 -0.07 1.73
C LEU A 99 3.40 -0.27 0.27
N TYR A 100 2.31 -0.96 -0.03
CA TYR A 100 1.84 -1.17 -1.39
C TYR A 100 0.70 -0.21 -1.74
N CYS A 101 0.91 0.63 -2.76
CA CYS A 101 -0.04 1.61 -3.25
C CYS A 101 -0.47 1.29 -4.69
N PRO A 102 -1.61 0.58 -4.87
CA PRO A 102 -2.13 0.32 -6.21
C PRO A 102 -2.96 1.49 -6.73
N GLN A 103 -2.80 1.80 -8.01
CA GLN A 103 -3.66 2.71 -8.77
C GLN A 103 -4.16 2.01 -10.03
N LYS A 104 -5.42 2.26 -10.41
CA LYS A 104 -6.07 1.50 -11.48
C LYS A 104 -5.45 1.78 -12.85
N PHE A 105 -5.16 0.70 -13.58
CA PHE A 105 -4.79 0.74 -15.00
C PHE A 105 -6.05 0.82 -15.86
N ASP A 106 -6.78 1.93 -15.75
CA ASP A 106 -8.00 2.17 -16.53
C ASP A 106 -7.77 3.27 -17.58
N HIS A 107 -7.54 2.84 -18.82
CA HIS A 107 -7.32 3.75 -19.95
C HIS A 107 -8.56 4.61 -20.27
N THR A 108 -9.77 4.11 -19.97
CA THR A 108 -11.02 4.88 -20.19
C THR A 108 -11.11 6.09 -19.25
N ARG A 109 -10.36 6.06 -18.14
CA ARG A 109 -10.27 7.12 -17.13
C ARG A 109 -8.90 7.78 -17.09
N ARG A 110 -8.12 7.68 -18.18
CA ARG A 110 -6.76 8.25 -18.26
C ARG A 110 -6.68 9.70 -17.80
N SER A 111 -7.62 10.55 -18.22
CA SER A 111 -7.65 11.97 -17.83
C SER A 111 -7.81 12.14 -16.31
N LYS A 112 -8.66 11.33 -15.67
CA LYS A 112 -8.85 11.33 -14.22
C LYS A 112 -7.62 10.83 -13.49
N GLU A 113 -7.07 9.69 -13.90
CA GLU A 113 -5.90 9.07 -13.26
C GLU A 113 -4.62 9.93 -13.43
N ALA A 114 -4.53 10.71 -14.52
CA ALA A 114 -3.43 11.64 -14.76
C ALA A 114 -3.42 12.85 -13.82
N THR A 115 -4.52 13.13 -13.11
CA THR A 115 -4.63 14.25 -12.15
C THR A 115 -4.99 13.80 -10.74
N TYR A 116 -5.15 12.49 -10.52
CA TYR A 116 -5.61 11.92 -9.26
C TYR A 116 -4.43 11.34 -8.46
N LEU A 117 -4.42 11.61 -7.15
CA LEU A 117 -3.57 10.92 -6.19
C LEU A 117 -4.44 10.02 -5.29
N PRO A 118 -4.03 8.76 -5.05
CA PRO A 118 -4.70 7.90 -4.08
C PRO A 118 -4.82 8.59 -2.73
N THR A 119 -6.00 8.53 -2.11
CA THR A 119 -6.28 9.23 -0.85
C THR A 119 -5.36 8.77 0.27
N GLU A 120 -4.93 7.52 0.21
CA GLU A 120 -4.18 6.81 1.25
C GLU A 120 -2.69 7.05 1.15
N LEU A 121 -2.23 7.56 -0.01
CA LEU A 121 -0.86 8.00 -0.23
C LEU A 121 -0.41 9.02 0.84
N ARG A 122 -1.34 9.84 1.34
CA ARG A 122 -1.05 10.78 2.45
C ARG A 122 -0.60 10.08 3.74
N TYR A 123 -1.22 8.95 4.07
CA TYR A 123 -0.84 8.17 5.26
C TYR A 123 0.49 7.46 5.01
N PHE A 124 0.71 7.01 3.78
CA PHE A 124 1.95 6.34 3.39
C PHE A 124 3.13 7.29 3.51
N LEU A 125 3.02 8.49 2.94
CA LEU A 125 4.04 9.53 3.05
C LEU A 125 4.28 9.93 4.51
N ALA A 126 3.22 10.07 5.31
CA ALA A 126 3.34 10.42 6.74
C ALA A 126 3.97 9.32 7.61
N SER A 127 3.95 8.06 7.17
CA SER A 127 4.49 6.93 7.93
C SER A 127 6.00 6.74 7.82
N GLY A 128 6.66 7.47 6.90
CA GLY A 128 8.10 7.39 6.70
C GLY A 128 8.59 6.03 6.20
N ARG A 129 7.72 5.21 5.58
CA ARG A 129 8.12 3.90 5.02
C ARG A 129 8.27 3.94 3.50
N PRO A 130 9.13 3.07 2.91
CA PRO A 130 9.19 2.89 1.47
C PRO A 130 7.83 2.52 0.87
N ILE A 131 7.50 3.12 -0.28
CA ILE A 131 6.23 2.91 -0.98
C ILE A 131 6.51 2.23 -2.32
N LEU A 132 5.94 1.05 -2.50
CA LEU A 132 5.82 0.38 -3.80
C LEU A 132 4.56 0.90 -4.51
N ILE A 133 4.77 1.78 -5.48
CA ILE A 133 3.69 2.34 -6.30
C ILE A 133 3.49 1.42 -7.51
N HIS A 134 2.27 0.90 -7.65
CA HIS A 134 1.85 0.14 -8.83
C HIS A 134 0.78 0.93 -9.56
N ALA A 135 1.23 1.73 -10.53
CA ALA A 135 0.40 2.69 -11.25
C ALA A 135 0.83 2.78 -12.72
N PRO A 136 -0.07 3.18 -13.64
CA PRO A 136 0.31 3.42 -15.03
C PRO A 136 1.26 4.61 -15.17
N ASP A 137 2.06 4.62 -16.24
CA ASP A 137 3.05 5.67 -16.54
C ASP A 137 2.45 7.09 -16.62
N TYR A 138 1.20 7.19 -17.06
CA TYR A 138 0.50 8.45 -17.20
C TYR A 138 -0.10 8.99 -15.89
N ALA A 139 -0.14 8.19 -14.82
CA ALA A 139 -0.71 8.57 -13.54
C ALA A 139 0.08 9.71 -12.87
N LEU A 140 -0.61 10.54 -12.09
CA LEU A 140 0.04 11.63 -11.37
C LEU A 140 1.05 11.12 -10.34
N SER A 141 0.73 10.02 -9.64
CA SER A 141 1.62 9.36 -8.68
C SER A 141 2.95 8.93 -9.32
N SER A 142 2.89 8.28 -10.48
CA SER A 142 4.07 7.88 -11.27
C SER A 142 4.92 9.09 -11.65
N LYS A 143 4.31 10.19 -12.08
CA LYS A 143 5.03 11.40 -12.51
C LYS A 143 5.68 12.18 -11.37
N LEU A 144 5.12 12.10 -10.16
CA LEU A 144 5.61 12.86 -9.00
C LEU A 144 6.60 12.09 -8.14
N LEU A 145 6.43 10.77 -8.02
CA LEU A 145 7.14 9.95 -7.04
C LEU A 145 8.18 9.01 -7.64
N LEU A 146 8.16 8.80 -8.97
CA LEU A 146 9.20 8.01 -9.63
C LEU A 146 10.32 8.94 -10.14
N PRO A 147 11.59 8.54 -10.02
CA PRO A 147 12.71 9.28 -10.58
C PRO A 147 12.55 9.43 -12.10
N LYS A 148 13.00 10.58 -12.63
CA LYS A 148 13.02 10.88 -14.06
C LYS A 148 14.30 10.39 -14.72
#